data_AF-A0A0F9SK89-F1
#
_entry.id   AF-A0A0F9SK89-F1
#
_cell.length_a   1.000
_cell.length_b   1.000
_cell.length_c   1.000
_cell.angle_alpha   90.00
_cell.angle_beta   90.00
_cell.angle_gamma   90.00
#
_symmetry.space_group_name_H-M   'P 1'
#
loop_
_entity.id
_entity.type
_entity.pdbx_description
1 polymer ?
#
loop_
_entity_poly.entity_id
_entity_poly.type
_entity_poly.pdbx_seq_one_letter_code
_entity_poly.pdbx_strand_id
1 'polypeptide(L)' 'MRGHHLTPEGEFQSDKYKDWCPKGYFALKFTDPMAQLVILHYADITLDEELAFDLRAAVKVARGGKLQA' A
#
# COMPACT_ATOMS: atom_id res chain seq x y z
N MET A 1 -13.90 23.32 -3.53
CA MET A 1 -12.44 23.21 -3.34
C MET A 1 -12.00 21.87 -3.90
N ARG A 2 -11.01 21.84 -4.80
CA ARG A 2 -10.38 20.58 -5.21
C ARG A 2 -9.35 20.20 -4.14
N GLY A 3 -9.23 18.91 -3.80
CA GLY A 3 -8.23 18.45 -2.82
C GLY A 3 -6.82 18.71 -3.35
N HIS A 4 -5.90 19.12 -2.48
CA HIS A 4 -4.51 19.48 -2.83
C HIS A 4 -3.69 18.32 -3.45
N HIS A 5 -4.22 17.10 -3.42
CA HIS A 5 -3.59 15.89 -3.96
C HIS A 5 -4.29 15.36 -5.22
N LEU A 6 -5.05 16.21 -5.93
CA LEU A 6 -5.71 15.83 -7.17
C LEU A 6 -5.17 16.63 -8.35
N THR A 7 -4.95 15.97 -9.49
CA THR A 7 -4.64 16.63 -10.76
C THR A 7 -5.83 17.45 -11.26
N PRO A 8 -5.66 18.34 -12.26
CA PRO A 8 -6.78 18.99 -12.92
C PRO A 8 -7.83 18.02 -13.50
N GLU A 9 -7.38 16.82 -13.87
CA GLU A 9 -8.18 15.71 -14.40
C GLU A 9 -8.84 14.86 -13.29
N GLY A 10 -8.50 15.08 -12.02
CA GLY A 10 -9.09 14.39 -10.87
C GLY A 10 -8.36 13.13 -10.41
N GLU A 11 -7.16 12.85 -10.93
CA GLU A 11 -6.33 11.73 -10.51
C GLU A 11 -5.59 12.05 -9.21
N PHE A 12 -5.38 11.06 -8.35
CA PHE A 12 -4.55 11.26 -7.16
C PHE A 12 -3.08 11.51 -7.53
N GLN A 13 -2.43 12.46 -6.86
CA GLN A 13 -1.01 12.76 -7.00
C GLN A 13 -0.37 13.08 -5.64
N SER A 14 0.79 12.46 -5.37
CA SER A 14 1.60 12.76 -4.19
C SER A 14 2.86 13.55 -4.56
N ASP A 15 3.04 14.72 -3.96
CA ASP A 15 4.28 15.50 -4.13
C ASP A 15 5.52 14.79 -3.57
N LYS A 16 5.32 13.92 -2.58
CA LYS A 16 6.38 13.20 -1.87
C LYS A 16 6.97 12.05 -2.68
N TYR A 17 6.17 11.42 -3.54
CA TYR A 17 6.54 10.20 -4.28
C TYR A 17 6.49 10.39 -5.80
N LYS A 18 6.49 11.65 -6.25
CA LYS A 18 6.28 12.06 -7.64
C LYS A 18 7.22 11.42 -8.67
N ASP A 19 8.41 11.00 -8.24
CA ASP A 19 9.45 10.48 -9.15
C ASP A 19 9.21 9.02 -9.55
N TRP A 20 8.40 8.27 -8.80
CA TRP A 20 8.20 6.82 -9.02
C TRP A 20 6.76 6.35 -8.86
N CYS A 21 5.91 7.08 -8.13
CA CYS A 21 4.50 6.75 -7.97
C CYS A 21 3.69 7.47 -9.06
N PRO A 22 3.07 6.76 -10.00
CA PRO A 22 2.32 7.40 -11.08
C PRO A 22 1.05 8.09 -10.55
N LYS A 23 0.53 9.03 -11.34
CA LYS A 23 -0.79 9.64 -11.09
C LYS A 23 -1.87 8.56 -11.10
N GLY A 24 -2.86 8.70 -10.23
CA GLY A 24 -3.91 7.71 -10.01
C GLY A 24 -3.52 6.58 -9.05
N TYR A 25 -2.26 6.49 -8.62
CA TYR A 25 -1.78 5.47 -7.67
C TYR A 25 -1.49 6.09 -6.30
N PHE A 26 -1.65 5.29 -5.25
CA PHE A 26 -1.32 5.67 -3.87
C PHE A 26 -0.21 4.77 -3.32
N ALA A 27 0.90 5.39 -2.89
CA ALA A 27 2.04 4.67 -2.33
C ALA A 27 1.76 4.15 -0.90
N LEU A 28 1.82 2.83 -0.71
CA LEU A 28 1.71 2.18 0.60
C LEU A 28 3.07 1.63 1.05
N LYS A 29 3.42 1.84 2.33
CA LYS A 29 4.66 1.34 2.92
C LYS A 29 4.35 0.28 3.97
N PHE A 30 5.03 -0.86 3.89
CA PHE A 30 4.87 -1.92 4.89
C PHE A 30 5.24 -1.50 6.32
N THR A 31 6.06 -0.46 6.51
CA THR A 31 6.45 0.06 7.82
C THR A 31 5.47 1.10 8.39
N ASP A 32 4.49 1.55 7.62
CA ASP A 32 3.46 2.49 8.08
C ASP A 32 2.28 1.71 8.70
N PRO A 33 1.94 1.93 9.98
CA PRO A 33 0.87 1.18 10.64
C PRO A 33 -0.50 1.28 9.96
N MET A 34 -0.82 2.43 9.35
CA MET A 34 -2.10 2.61 8.64
C MET A 34 -2.08 1.93 7.28
N ALA A 35 -0.96 2.01 6.55
CA ALA A 35 -0.81 1.31 5.29
C ALA A 35 -0.88 -0.22 5.47
N GLN A 36 -0.37 -0.75 6.58
CA GLN A 36 -0.50 -2.18 6.91
C GLN A 36 -1.95 -2.64 7.00
N LEU A 37 -2.86 -1.81 7.54
CA LEU A 37 -4.28 -2.16 7.61
C LEU A 37 -4.89 -2.31 6.21
N VAL A 38 -4.56 -1.39 5.30
CA VAL A 38 -5.03 -1.43 3.91
C VAL A 38 -4.47 -2.65 3.19
N ILE A 39 -3.17 -2.94 3.36
CA ILE A 39 -2.51 -4.08 2.73
C ILE A 39 -3.09 -5.41 3.24
N LEU A 40 -3.31 -5.54 4.54
CA LEU A 40 -3.92 -6.74 5.13
C LEU A 40 -5.36 -6.92 4.65
N HIS A 41 -6.14 -5.83 4.57
CA HIS A 41 -7.49 -5.91 4.03
C HIS A 41 -7.49 -6.35 2.56
N TYR A 42 -6.57 -5.84 1.74
CA TYR A 42 -6.43 -6.30 0.36
C TYR A 42 -6.07 -7.79 0.28
N ALA A 43 -5.16 -8.26 1.15
CA ALA A 43 -4.83 -9.68 1.25
C ALA A 43 -6.01 -10.56 1.65
N ASP A 44 -7.00 -10.02 2.37
CA ASP A 44 -8.22 -10.75 2.75
C ASP A 44 -9.26 -10.84 1.63
N ILE A 45 -9.25 -9.93 0.66
CA ILE A 45 -10.27 -9.86 -0.40
C ILE A 45 -9.76 -10.28 -1.79
N THR A 46 -8.45 -10.33 -2.00
CA THR A 46 -7.88 -10.80 -3.26
C THR A 46 -8.13 -12.30 -3.46
N LEU A 47 -8.31 -12.72 -4.71
CA LEU A 47 -8.45 -14.15 -5.08
C LEU A 47 -7.09 -14.83 -5.34
N ASP A 48 -6.01 -14.06 -5.30
CA ASP A 48 -4.64 -14.55 -5.45
C ASP A 48 -4.10 -14.98 -4.07
N GLU A 49 -4.16 -16.29 -3.81
CA GLU A 49 -3.77 -16.88 -2.51
C GLU A 49 -2.28 -16.73 -2.21
N GLU A 50 -1.42 -16.85 -3.23
CA GLU A 50 0.04 -16.69 -3.07
C GLU A 50 0.37 -15.24 -2.71
N LEU A 51 -0.20 -14.27 -3.43
CA LEU A 51 -0.06 -12.85 -3.10
C LEU A 51 -0.59 -12.54 -1.70
N ALA A 52 -1.75 -13.11 -1.34
CA ALA A 52 -2.34 -12.90 -0.03
C ALA A 52 -1.42 -13.42 1.10
N PHE A 53 -0.77 -14.56 0.89
CA PHE A 53 0.25 -15.07 1.81
C PHE A 53 1.45 -14.12 1.91
N ASP A 54 2.01 -13.72 0.78
CA ASP A 54 3.19 -12.85 0.70
C ASP A 54 2.96 -11.50 1.38
N LEU A 55 1.79 -10.89 1.18
CA LEU A 55 1.44 -9.62 1.82
C LEU A 55 1.35 -9.74 3.34
N ARG A 56 0.75 -10.83 3.85
CA ARG A 56 0.67 -11.09 5.30
C ARG A 56 2.07 -11.34 5.88
N ALA A 57 2.89 -12.11 5.18
CA ALA A 57 4.27 -12.38 5.53
C ALA A 57 5.10 -11.09 5.61
N ALA A 58 5.02 -10.23 4.58
CA ALA A 58 5.72 -8.96 4.52
C ALA A 58 5.31 -8.01 5.66
N VAL A 59 4.01 -7.91 5.97
CA VAL A 59 3.52 -7.10 7.11
C VAL A 59 4.03 -7.66 8.44
N LYS A 60 4.05 -8.99 8.62
CA LYS A 60 4.59 -9.62 9.83
C LYS A 60 6.06 -9.26 10.03
N VAL A 61 6.87 -9.34 8.98
CA VAL A 61 8.30 -8.96 9.03
C VAL A 61 8.47 -7.48 9.33
N ALA A 62 7.69 -6.62 8.69
CA ALA A 62 7.76 -5.17 8.92
C ALA A 62 7.41 -4.76 10.36
N ARG A 63 6.63 -5.58 11.08
CA ARG A 63 6.33 -5.43 12.51
C ARG A 63 7.40 -6.01 13.44
N GLY A 64 8.52 -6.50 12.91
CA GLY A 64 9.60 -7.14 13.66
C GLY A 64 9.41 -8.64 13.92
N GLY A 65 8.39 -9.25 13.33
CA GLY A 65 8.22 -10.70 13.36
C GLY A 65 9.24 -11.42 12.47
N LYS A 66 9.47 -12.71 12.73
CA LYS A 66 10.26 -13.58 11.84
C LYS A 66 9.32 -14.48 11.03
N LEU A 67 9.68 -14.75 9.78
CA LEU A 67 9.10 -15.85 9.01
C LEU A 67 9.69 -17.15 9.57
N GLN A 68 8.82 -18.09 9.91
CA GLN A 68 9.26 -19.45 10.22
C GLN A 68 9.29 -20.18 8.88
N ALA A 69 10.44 -20.82 8.60
CA ALA A 69 10.65 -21.62 7.41
C ALA A 69 9.89 -22.95 7.51
#